data_AF-X1IW66-F1
#
_entry.id   AF-X1IW66-F1
#
_cell.length_a   1.000
_cell.length_b   1.000
_cell.length_c   1.000
_cell.angle_alpha   90.00
_cell.angle_beta   90.00
_cell.angle_gamma   90.00
#
_symmetry.space_group_name_H-M   'P 1'
#
loop_
_entity.id
_entity.type
_entity.pdbx_description
1 polymer ?
#
loop_
_entity_poly.entity_id
_entity_poly.type
_entity_poly.pdbx_seq_one_letter_code
_entity_poly.pdbx_strand_id
1 'polypeptide(L)' 'MGELLFKDGGYFTTIQDLGRWVSQSQGFCISGAMDHFALKVANLLVRNSLGEACLEMTFKGAEIQFIENNIISV' A
#
# COMPACT_ATOMS: atom_id res chain seq x y z
N MET A 1 18.16 -2.01 0.76
CA MET A 1 16.82 -1.51 1.13
C MET A 1 16.44 -0.61 -0.03
N GLY A 2 15.39 -0.94 -0.77
CA GLY A 2 15.09 -0.21 -2.00
C GLY A 2 14.57 1.19 -1.71
N GLU A 3 15.08 2.17 -2.45
CA GLU A 3 14.67 3.57 -2.35
C GLU A 3 13.72 3.91 -3.51
N LEU A 4 12.63 4.61 -3.15
CA LEU A 4 11.64 5.14 -4.10
C LEU A 4 11.62 6.66 -3.99
N LEU A 5 11.66 7.36 -5.12
CA LEU A 5 11.56 8.81 -5.18
C LEU A 5 10.19 9.21 -5.72
N PHE A 6 9.37 9.86 -4.88
CA PHE A 6 8.07 10.39 -5.27
C PHE A 6 8.24 11.78 -5.92
N LYS A 7 7.79 11.93 -7.17
CA LYS A 7 7.80 13.20 -7.91
C LYS A 7 6.51 14.00 -7.74
N ASP A 8 5.37 13.29 -7.66
CA ASP A 8 4.03 13.83 -7.44
C ASP A 8 3.25 12.81 -6.59
N GLY A 9 2.49 13.28 -5.61
CA GLY A 9 1.76 12.41 -4.67
C GLY A 9 0.44 11.85 -5.20
N GLY A 10 0.00 12.24 -6.39
CA GLY A 10 -1.36 11.97 -6.86
C GLY A 10 -2.40 12.77 -6.08
N TYR A 11 -3.66 12.36 -6.14
CA TYR A 11 -4.73 13.02 -5.38
C TYR A 11 -4.78 12.56 -3.92
N PHE A 12 -4.62 11.26 -3.70
CA PHE A 12 -4.55 10.68 -2.37
C PHE A 12 -3.85 9.33 -2.46
N THR A 13 -2.59 9.30 -2.00
CA THR A 13 -1.77 8.09 -1.94
C THR A 13 -1.42 7.83 -0.48
N THR A 14 -1.76 6.66 0.02
CA THR A 14 -1.45 6.24 1.39
C THR A 14 -0.74 4.89 1.40
N ILE A 15 -0.01 4.61 2.47
CA ILE A 15 0.52 3.27 2.72
C ILE A 15 -0.53 2.51 3.52
N GLN A 16 -0.98 1.37 3.02
CA GLN A 16 -2.04 0.57 3.61
C GLN A 16 -1.61 -0.89 3.79
N ASP A 17 -1.97 -1.48 4.92
CA ASP A 17 -1.84 -2.90 5.26
C ASP A 17 -3.24 -3.50 5.53
N LEU A 18 -3.34 -4.61 6.29
CA LEU A 18 -4.62 -5.22 6.71
C LEU A 18 -5.27 -4.52 7.92
N GLY A 19 -4.74 -3.37 8.33
CA GLY A 19 -5.25 -2.58 9.43
C GLY A 19 -4.81 -3.08 10.80
N ARG A 20 -5.37 -2.42 11.82
CA ARG A 20 -5.04 -2.56 13.23
C ARG A 20 -6.26 -3.07 13.99
N TRP A 21 -6.18 -4.31 14.43
CA TRP A 21 -7.23 -4.96 15.20
C TRP A 21 -7.01 -4.72 16.70
N VAL A 22 -8.07 -4.90 17.50
CA VAL A 22 -8.08 -4.89 18.99
C VAL A 22 -8.09 -3.49 19.63
N SER A 23 -7.76 -2.42 18.90
CA SER A 23 -7.76 -1.04 19.44
C SER A 23 -9.12 -0.32 19.40
N GLN A 24 -10.18 -0.95 18.91
CA GLN A 24 -11.48 -0.29 18.70
C GLN A 24 -12.14 0.19 19.99
N SER A 25 -11.91 -0.50 21.12
CA SER A 25 -12.42 -0.08 22.43
C SER A 25 -11.84 1.27 22.91
N GLN A 26 -10.73 1.69 22.32
CA GLN A 26 -10.06 2.96 22.59
C GLN A 26 -10.42 4.04 21.54
N GLY A 27 -11.35 3.75 20.63
CA GLY A 27 -11.82 4.70 19.61
C GLY A 27 -10.98 4.72 18.31
N PHE A 28 -10.01 3.82 18.15
CA PHE A 28 -9.27 3.71 16.90
C PHE A 28 -10.04 2.89 15.85
N CYS A 29 -10.14 3.42 14.65
CA CYS A 29 -10.62 2.66 13.49
C CYS A 29 -9.65 1.53 13.14
N ILE A 30 -10.15 0.48 12.47
CA ILE A 30 -9.30 -0.62 11.97
C ILE A 30 -8.31 -0.11 10.91
N SER A 31 -8.71 0.87 10.08
CA SER A 31 -7.92 1.33 8.92
C SER A 31 -7.62 0.17 7.95
N GLY A 32 -6.53 0.27 7.19
CA GLY A 32 -6.11 -0.73 6.21
C GLY A 32 -6.58 -0.37 4.80
N ALA A 33 -6.22 -1.23 3.85
CA ALA A 33 -6.59 -1.04 2.46
C ALA A 33 -8.12 -1.09 2.30
N MET A 34 -8.67 -0.18 1.51
CA MET A 34 -10.09 -0.12 1.20
C MET A 34 -10.56 -1.38 0.43
N ASP A 35 -9.70 -1.93 -0.42
CA ASP A 35 -9.89 -3.23 -1.08
C ASP A 35 -8.84 -4.26 -0.62
N HIS A 36 -9.22 -5.06 0.37
CA HIS A 36 -8.36 -6.13 0.89
C HIS A 36 -8.08 -7.25 -0.12
N PHE A 37 -8.94 -7.47 -1.13
CA PHE A 37 -8.69 -8.49 -2.13
C PHE A 37 -7.56 -8.03 -3.07
N ALA A 38 -7.65 -6.80 -3.56
CA ALA A 38 -6.60 -6.20 -4.39
C ALA A 38 -5.24 -6.17 -3.67
N LEU A 39 -5.22 -5.73 -2.40
CA LEU A 39 -4.01 -5.74 -1.56
C LEU A 39 -3.35 -7.13 -1.51
N LYS A 40 -4.15 -8.17 -1.26
CA LYS A 40 -3.66 -9.54 -1.15
C LYS A 40 -3.16 -10.09 -2.48
N VAL A 41 -3.85 -9.78 -3.58
CA VAL A 41 -3.46 -10.20 -4.93
C VAL A 41 -2.15 -9.54 -5.33
N ALA A 42 -2.01 -8.23 -5.15
CA ALA A 42 -0.79 -7.50 -5.44
C ALA A 42 0.41 -8.09 -4.68
N ASN A 43 0.29 -8.25 -3.36
CA ASN A 43 1.34 -8.89 -2.57
C ASN A 43 1.67 -10.30 -3.05
N LEU A 44 0.67 -11.12 -3.36
CA LEU A 44 0.89 -12.49 -3.84
C LEU A 44 1.65 -12.54 -5.17
N LEU A 45 1.37 -11.62 -6.11
CA LEU A 45 2.00 -11.56 -7.42
C LEU A 45 3.51 -11.28 -7.34
N VAL A 46 3.95 -10.52 -6.34
CA VAL A 46 5.39 -10.28 -6.06
C VAL A 46 5.97 -11.17 -4.97
N ARG A 47 5.20 -12.18 -4.52
CA ARG A 47 5.58 -13.19 -3.49
C ARG A 47 5.80 -12.63 -2.08
N ASN A 48 5.15 -11.53 -1.75
CA ASN A 48 5.10 -11.00 -0.39
C ASN A 48 4.10 -11.76 0.48
N SER A 49 4.14 -11.52 1.79
CA SER A 49 3.07 -11.95 2.68
C SER A 49 1.77 -11.19 2.37
N LEU A 50 0.62 -11.83 2.54
CA LEU A 50 -0.69 -11.29 2.13
C LEU A 50 -1.07 -9.94 2.75
N GLY A 51 -0.44 -9.57 3.87
CA GLY A 51 -0.71 -8.33 4.59
C GLY A 51 0.46 -7.35 4.60
N GLU A 52 1.47 -7.55 3.75
CA GLU A 52 2.52 -6.56 3.56
C GLU A 52 1.95 -5.23 3.06
N ALA A 53 2.55 -4.14 3.51
CA ALA A 53 2.03 -2.81 3.22
C ALA A 53 2.22 -2.46 1.74
N CYS A 54 1.19 -1.89 1.11
CA CYS A 54 1.21 -1.43 -0.28
C CYS A 54 0.82 0.06 -0.36
N LEU A 55 1.07 0.66 -1.53
CA LEU A 55 0.54 1.98 -1.83
C LEU A 55 -0.90 1.86 -2.34
N GLU A 56 -1.84 2.50 -1.65
CA GLU A 56 -3.20 2.67 -2.11
C GLU A 56 -3.35 4.06 -2.73
N MET A 57 -3.87 4.12 -3.95
CA MET A 57 -3.93 5.34 -4.76
C MET A 57 -5.37 5.59 -5.24
N THR A 58 -5.88 6.80 -5.00
CA THR A 58 -7.27 7.17 -5.34
C THR A 58 -7.32 8.07 -6.57
N PHE A 59 -8.04 7.63 -7.60
CA PHE A 59 -8.19 8.30 -8.90
C PHE A 59 -6.87 8.55 -9.65
N LYS A 60 -6.12 9.61 -9.30
CA LYS A 60 -4.80 9.90 -9.84
C LYS A 60 -3.76 9.36 -8.86
N GLY A 61 -3.01 8.35 -9.29
CA GLY A 61 -1.90 7.79 -8.51
C GLY A 61 -0.65 8.68 -8.50
N ALA A 62 0.28 8.33 -7.62
CA ALA A 62 1.57 9.01 -7.49
C ALA A 62 2.49 8.75 -8.70
N GLU A 63 3.37 9.71 -8.99
CA GLU A 63 4.49 9.54 -9.91
C GLU A 63 5.73 9.12 -9.12
N ILE A 64 6.24 7.92 -9.39
CA ILE A 64 7.31 7.28 -8.61
C ILE A 64 8.47 6.91 -9.53
N GLN A 65 9.67 7.36 -9.16
CA GLN A 65 10.92 6.96 -9.79
C GLN A 65 11.61 5.87 -8.94
N PHE A 66 11.87 4.72 -9.55
CA PHE A 66 12.67 3.65 -8.97
C PHE A 66 14.17 3.97 -9.15
N ILE A 67 14.94 3.91 -8.06
CA ILE A 67 16.39 4.21 -8.09
C ILE A 67 17.23 2.96 -8.43
N GLU A 68 16.63 1.78 -8.26
CA GLU A 68 17.22 0.49 -8.58
C GLU A 68 16.19 -0.47 -9.20
N ASN A 69 16.63 -1.65 -9.63
CA ASN A 69 15.75 -2.68 -10.19
C ASN A 69 14.76 -3.18 -9.14
N ASN A 70 13.48 -3.05 -9.44
CA ASN A 70 12.38 -3.48 -8.57
C ASN A 70 11.37 -4.34 -9.36
N ILE A 71 10.69 -5.24 -8.66
CA ILE A 71 9.55 -5.99 -9.19
C ILE A 71 8.29 -5.42 -8.53
N ILE A 72 7.29 -5.08 -9.34
CA ILE A 72 6.03 -4.51 -8.86
C ILE A 72 4.83 -5.26 -9.45
N SER A 73 3.68 -5.11 -8.78
CA SER A 73 2.35 -5.46 -9.27
C SER A 73 1.40 -4.30 -8.99
N VAL A 74 0.35 -4.17 -9.80
CA VAL A 74 -0.71 -3.18 -9.64
C VAL A 74 -2.05 -3.89 -9.75
#